data_AF-A0A9X2Z1B2-F1
#
_entry.id   AF-A0A9X2Z1B2-F1
#
_cell.length_a   1.000
_cell.length_b   1.000
_cell.length_c   1.000
_cell.angle_alpha   90.00
_cell.angle_beta   90.00
_cell.angle_gamma   90.00
#
_symmetry.space_group_name_H-M   'P 1'
#
loop_
_entity.id
_entity.type
_entity.pdbx_description
1 polymer ?
#
loop_
_entity_poly.entity_id
_entity_poly.type
_entity_poly.pdbx_seq_one_letter_code
_entity_poly.pdbx_strand_id
1 'polypeptide(L)'
;MTAFIKGLSRRSIVAFFGTLYAVALLFALFPPLYLWGSGSRVEILGIPFAIAYWIVDALVLGLTLAAFYVVEDIRGELDDDSLEPLVENLGG
;
A
#
# COMPACT_ATOMS: atom_id res chain seq x y z
N MET A 1 11.43 -18.94 3.50
CA MET A 1 10.49 -17.80 3.66
C MET A 1 9.51 -17.70 2.49
N THR A 2 9.96 -17.70 1.23
CA THR A 2 9.09 -17.65 0.04
C THR A 2 8.05 -18.77 -0.06
N ALA A 3 8.35 -19.99 0.39
CA ALA A 3 7.40 -21.11 0.39
C ALA A 3 6.14 -20.85 1.25
N PHE A 4 6.27 -20.12 2.35
CA PHE A 4 5.13 -19.71 3.18
C PHE A 4 4.24 -18.72 2.44
N ILE A 5 4.84 -17.71 1.81
CA ILE A 5 4.13 -16.67 1.04
C ILE A 5 3.38 -17.28 -0.16
N LYS A 6 3.99 -18.25 -0.85
CA LYS A 6 3.37 -19.00 -1.93
C LYS A 6 2.19 -19.85 -1.47
N GLY A 7 2.23 -20.37 -0.25
CA GLY A 7 1.15 -21.18 0.33
C GLY A 7 -0.06 -20.39 0.84
N LEU A 8 0.04 -19.06 0.96
CA LEU A 8 -1.09 -18.22 1.36
C LEU A 8 -2.14 -18.11 0.25
N SER A 9 -3.41 -18.01 0.64
CA SER A 9 -4.48 -17.77 -0.33
C SER A 9 -4.40 -16.35 -0.88
N ARG A 10 -4.65 -16.16 -2.18
CA ARG A 10 -4.68 -14.83 -2.81
C ARG A 10 -5.67 -13.89 -2.13
N ARG A 11 -6.86 -14.41 -1.77
CA ARG A 11 -7.89 -13.63 -1.06
C ARG A 11 -7.39 -13.11 0.29
N SER A 12 -6.61 -13.91 1.03
CA SER A 12 -6.04 -13.48 2.31
C SER A 12 -5.02 -12.37 2.14
N ILE A 13 -4.15 -12.46 1.13
CA ILE A 13 -3.13 -11.45 0.84
C ILE A 13 -3.80 -10.14 0.42
N VAL A 14 -4.73 -10.18 -0.54
CA VAL A 14 -5.47 -9.01 -1.01
C VAL A 14 -6.29 -8.39 0.12
N ALA A 15 -6.95 -9.20 0.96
CA ALA A 15 -7.69 -8.68 2.10
C ALA A 15 -6.77 -8.01 3.12
N PHE A 16 -5.59 -8.59 3.41
CA PHE A 16 -4.63 -8.03 4.35
C PHE A 16 -4.06 -6.70 3.87
N PHE A 17 -3.44 -6.67 2.68
CA PHE A 17 -2.85 -5.45 2.13
C PHE A 17 -3.92 -4.42 1.76
N GLY A 18 -5.07 -4.85 1.24
CA GLY A 18 -6.20 -3.98 0.96
C GLY A 18 -6.78 -3.33 2.21
N THR A 19 -6.84 -4.05 3.34
CA THR A 19 -7.27 -3.48 4.63
C THR A 19 -6.25 -2.47 5.14
N LEU A 20 -4.94 -2.79 5.10
CA LEU A 20 -3.89 -1.84 5.49
C LEU A 20 -3.95 -0.56 4.65
N TYR A 21 -4.11 -0.71 3.34
CA TYR A 21 -4.26 0.41 2.41
C TYR A 21 -5.51 1.23 2.72
N ALA A 22 -6.67 0.59 2.92
CA ALA A 22 -7.91 1.27 3.26
C ALA A 22 -7.81 2.04 4.58
N VAL A 23 -7.17 1.46 5.61
CA VAL A 23 -6.93 2.14 6.88
C VAL A 23 -6.02 3.35 6.69
N ALA A 24 -4.90 3.21 5.98
CA ALA A 24 -4.00 4.33 5.69
C ALA A 24 -4.72 5.45 4.92
N LEU A 25 -5.57 5.09 3.95
CA LEU A 25 -6.40 6.07 3.24
C LEU A 25 -7.43 6.74 4.14
N LEU A 26 -8.04 6.03 5.08
CA LEU A 26 -8.98 6.63 6.01
C LEU A 26 -8.31 7.67 6.90
N PHE A 27 -7.07 7.40 7.35
CA PHE A 27 -6.25 8.35 8.11
C PHE A 27 -5.81 9.54 7.25
N ALA A 28 -5.49 9.31 5.98
CA ALA A 28 -5.15 10.38 5.06
C ALA A 28 -6.36 11.27 4.71
N LEU A 29 -7.54 10.67 4.48
CA LEU A 29 -8.72 11.38 3.95
C LEU A 29 -9.54 12.05 5.05
N PHE A 30 -9.75 11.34 6.15
CA PHE A 30 -10.33 11.92 7.35
C PHE A 30 -9.17 12.10 8.29
N PRO A 31 -8.88 13.33 8.70
CA PRO A 31 -7.72 13.53 9.55
C PRO A 31 -8.25 13.80 10.99
N PRO A 32 -9.02 12.90 11.67
CA PRO A 32 -9.48 13.13 13.04
C PRO A 32 -8.31 13.30 14.00
N LEU A 33 -7.22 12.54 13.81
CA LEU A 33 -6.00 12.67 14.60
C LEU A 33 -5.26 13.97 14.30
N TYR A 34 -5.16 14.35 13.04
CA TYR A 34 -4.61 15.64 12.62
C TYR A 34 -5.42 16.81 13.17
N LEU A 35 -6.76 16.82 13.06
CA LEU A 35 -7.62 17.90 13.57
C LEU A 35 -7.60 17.96 15.10
N TRP A 36 -7.53 16.80 15.76
CA TRP A 36 -7.31 16.73 17.21
C TRP A 36 -5.96 17.34 17.61
N GLY A 37 -4.92 17.14 16.79
CA GLY A 37 -3.58 17.68 17.01
C GLY A 37 -3.32 19.09 16.44
N SER A 38 -4.14 19.61 15.52
CA SER A 38 -3.82 20.82 14.75
C SER A 38 -3.95 22.11 15.56
N GLY A 39 -4.67 22.07 16.69
CA GLY A 39 -4.64 23.14 17.69
C GLY A 39 -3.39 23.11 18.58
N SER A 40 -2.57 22.06 18.46
CA SER A 40 -1.40 21.80 19.30
C SER A 40 -0.11 22.29 18.64
N ARG A 41 0.75 22.95 19.41
CA ARG A 41 2.11 23.36 18.97
C ARG A 41 3.14 22.25 19.16
N VAL A 42 2.72 20.99 19.05
CA VAL A 42 3.61 19.85 19.24
C VAL A 42 4.48 19.68 18.00
N GLU A 43 5.78 19.58 18.25
CA GLU A 43 6.77 19.27 17.24
C GLU A 43 7.38 17.89 17.54
N ILE A 44 7.61 17.12 16.48
CA ILE A 44 8.31 15.83 16.55
C ILE A 44 9.60 16.02 15.77
N LEU A 45 10.75 15.94 16.45
CA LEU A 45 12.07 16.13 15.84
C LEU A 45 12.21 17.47 15.09
N GLY A 46 11.55 18.53 15.58
CA GLY A 46 11.53 19.86 14.95
C GLY A 46 10.59 19.99 13.75
N ILE A 47 9.79 18.96 13.45
CA ILE A 47 8.76 18.99 12.40
C ILE A 47 7.39 19.18 13.09
N PRO A 48 6.54 20.12 12.61
CA PRO A 48 5.19 20.26 13.14
C PRO A 48 4.43 18.94 13.05
N PHE A 49 3.71 18.57 14.12
CA PHE A 49 2.96 17.31 14.20
C PHE A 49 2.11 17.05 12.94
N ALA A 50 1.44 18.11 12.45
CA ALA A 50 0.68 18.09 11.21
C ALA A 50 1.45 17.52 10.01
N ILE A 51 2.70 17.96 9.81
CA ILE A 51 3.54 17.53 8.70
C ILE A 51 4.09 16.12 8.95
N ALA A 52 4.52 15.84 10.19
CA ALA A 52 5.01 14.52 10.56
C ALA A 52 3.94 13.44 10.34
N TYR A 53 2.68 13.75 10.64
CA TYR A 53 1.52 12.88 10.39
C TYR A 53 1.41 12.49 8.90
N TRP A 54 1.42 13.47 8.00
CA TRP A 54 1.34 13.21 6.56
C TRP A 54 2.51 12.38 6.03
N ILE A 55 3.71 12.61 6.56
CA ILE A 55 4.90 11.81 6.20
C ILE A 55 4.70 10.36 6.62
N VAL A 56 4.19 10.12 7.84
CA VAL A 56 3.92 8.76 8.33
C VAL A 56 2.87 8.08 7.48
N ASP A 57 1.76 8.76 7.16
CA ASP A 57 0.71 8.18 6.31
C ASP A 57 1.25 7.82 4.92
N ALA A 58 2.04 8.71 4.30
CA ALA A 58 2.67 8.45 3.00
C ALA A 58 3.62 7.24 3.06
N LEU A 59 4.41 7.12 4.13
CA LEU A 59 5.30 5.98 4.34
C LEU A 59 4.52 4.68 4.53
N VAL A 60 3.48 4.68 5.37
CA VAL A 60 2.66 3.49 5.60
C VAL A 60 1.99 3.03 4.30
N LEU A 61 1.41 3.97 3.54
CA LEU A 61 0.78 3.67 2.26
C LEU A 61 1.78 3.11 1.25
N GLY A 62 2.91 3.81 1.07
CA GLY A 62 3.95 3.43 0.12
C GLY A 62 4.58 2.08 0.44
N LEU A 63 4.90 1.83 1.72
CA LEU A 63 5.46 0.55 2.17
C LEU A 63 4.44 -0.59 2.05
N THR A 64 3.16 -0.33 2.31
CA THR A 64 2.10 -1.33 2.15
C THR A 64 2.01 -1.78 0.68
N LEU A 65 1.99 -0.83 -0.26
CA LEU A 65 1.94 -1.12 -1.69
C LEU A 65 3.22 -1.79 -2.18
N ALA A 66 4.39 -1.30 -1.75
CA ALA A 66 5.67 -1.90 -2.13
C ALA A 66 5.79 -3.35 -1.63
N ALA A 67 5.37 -3.61 -0.38
CA ALA A 67 5.35 -4.97 0.16
C ALA A 67 4.33 -5.86 -0.57
N PHE A 68 3.17 -5.33 -0.93
CA PHE A 68 2.18 -6.07 -1.71
C PHE A 68 2.72 -6.45 -3.09
N TYR A 69 3.36 -5.51 -3.79
CA TYR A 69 4.02 -5.74 -5.07
C TYR A 69 5.09 -6.84 -4.98
N VAL A 70 5.96 -6.80 -3.97
CA VAL A 70 6.98 -7.85 -3.75
C VAL A 70 6.34 -9.21 -3.48
N VAL A 71 5.19 -9.26 -2.79
CA VAL A 71 4.47 -10.52 -2.55
C VAL A 71 3.88 -11.08 -3.83
N GLU A 72 3.30 -10.24 -4.68
CA GLU A 72 2.76 -10.65 -6.00
C GLU A 72 3.89 -11.14 -6.92
N ASP A 73 5.03 -10.45 -6.93
CA ASP A 73 6.24 -10.83 -7.67
C ASP A 73 6.76 -12.21 -7.24
N ILE A 74 6.94 -12.45 -5.93
CA ILE A 74 7.38 -13.75 -5.40
C ILE A 74 6.44 -14.89 -5.81
N ARG A 75 5.15 -14.59 -6.00
CA ARG A 75 4.11 -15.55 -6.37
C ARG A 75 3.99 -15.75 -7.88
N GLY A 76 4.67 -14.94 -8.69
CA GLY A 76 4.55 -14.95 -10.14
C GLY A 76 3.18 -14.47 -10.62
N GLU A 77 2.46 -13.69 -9.79
CA GLU A 77 1.16 -13.13 -10.17
C GLU A 77 1.30 -11.89 -11.08
N LEU A 78 2.51 -11.34 -11.21
CA LEU A 78 2.81 -10.20 -12.09
C LEU A 78 3.15 -10.62 -13.53
N ASP A 79 3.52 -11.88 -13.75
CA ASP A 79 3.90 -12.43 -15.07
C ASP A 79 2.69 -13.02 -15.83
N ASP A 80 1.47 -12.61 -15.48
CA ASP A 80 0.25 -13.04 -16.18
C ASP A 80 0.15 -12.32 -17.54
N ASP A 81 0.62 -12.99 -18.59
CA ASP A 81 0.61 -12.55 -19.99
C ASP A 81 -0.81 -12.29 -20.56
N SER A 82 -1.88 -12.50 -19.79
CA SER A 82 -3.26 -12.17 -20.23
C SER A 82 -3.52 -10.66 -20.45
N LEU A 83 -2.56 -9.80 -20.11
CA LEU A 83 -2.55 -8.38 -20.43
C LEU A 83 -1.72 -8.03 -21.68
N GLU A 84 -1.15 -9.02 -22.39
CA GLU A 84 -0.60 -8.76 -23.72
C GLU A 84 -1.73 -8.22 -24.62
N PRO A 85 -1.59 -7.00 -25.17
CA PRO A 85 -2.55 -6.52 -26.12
C PRO A 85 -2.54 -7.49 -27.32
N LEU A 86 -3.72 -7.89 -27.80
CA LEU A 86 -4.01 -8.81 -28.92
C LEU A 86 -3.36 -8.46 -30.28
N VAL A 87 -2.32 -7.63 -30.28
CA VAL A 87 -1.57 -7.12 -31.43
C VAL A 87 -0.81 -8.25 -32.13
N GLU A 88 -0.45 -9.33 -31.43
CA GLU A 88 0.33 -10.42 -32.05
C GLU A 88 -0.54 -11.40 -32.89
N ASN A 89 -1.86 -11.43 -32.68
CA ASN A 89 -2.77 -12.36 -33.35
C ASN A 89 -3.43 -11.82 -34.64
N LEU A 90 -3.01 -10.66 -35.17
CA LEU A 90 -3.64 -10.02 -36.34
C LEU A 90 -2.68 -9.73 -37.51
N GLY A 91 -1.48 -10.32 -37.57
CA GLY A 91 -0.50 -9.99 -38.61
C GLY A 91 0.41 -11.13 -39.03
N GLY A 92 -0.16 -12.18 -39.63
CA GLY A 92 0.55 -13.23 -40.37
C GLY A 92 -0.29 -13.75 -41.53
#